data_AF-A0A6P2AEY7-F1
#
_entry.id   AF-A0A6P2AEY7-F1
#
_cell.length_a   1.000
_cell.length_b   1.000
_cell.length_c   1.000
_cell.angle_alpha   90.00
_cell.angle_beta   90.00
_cell.angle_gamma   90.00
#
_symmetry.space_group_name_H-M   'P 1'
#
loop_
_entity.id
_entity.type
_entity.pdbx_description
1 polymer ?
#
loop_
_entity_poly.entity_id
_entity_poly.type
_entity_poly.pdbx_seq_one_letter_code
_entity_poly.pdbx_strand_id
1 'polypeptide(L)'
;MLTEGIKVIDYHQDSKTRFWINSGTKLATEMVNYHPDAYIPKNCWRELNNQEKRLITEITGEPDRSLHIGIVKLPKQILTLFTQAGVGFINSPQDCQRISQQPVYIQAMERLAEYILPLSLDDDSLVCRGIYLNPPGLATVTWDQQANKYIGLHFDSWDRLPIEERHLSSNRICLNLGKEDRYLLFINLSALAIWSLIQIKTINSLKNAFLQAYPDYPVIKVRIAPGEAYIAPTENIIHDGCSLDRYSCDLHLTIRGHLRLP
;
A
#
# COMPACT_ATOMS: atom_id res chain seq x y z
N MET A 1 15.46 15.03 -5.44
CA MET A 1 14.69 15.97 -4.60
C MET A 1 13.21 15.64 -4.78
N LEU A 2 12.43 15.64 -3.69
CA LEU A 2 10.98 15.40 -3.76
C LEU A 2 10.29 16.50 -4.56
N THR A 3 9.33 16.15 -5.41
CA THR A 3 8.53 17.10 -6.20
C THR A 3 7.05 16.99 -5.84
N GLU A 4 6.24 17.93 -6.33
CA GLU A 4 4.77 17.86 -6.23
C GLU A 4 4.22 16.60 -6.93
N GLY A 5 3.17 16.01 -6.37
CA GLY A 5 2.54 14.80 -6.91
C GLY A 5 1.53 14.19 -5.95
N ILE A 6 1.56 12.87 -5.77
CA ILE A 6 0.60 12.11 -4.96
C ILE A 6 0.61 12.58 -3.51
N LYS A 7 -0.57 12.85 -2.95
CA LYS A 7 -0.75 13.31 -1.56
C LYS A 7 -1.32 12.23 -0.66
N VAL A 8 -1.20 12.44 0.64
CA VAL A 8 -1.74 11.59 1.69
C VAL A 8 -2.65 12.43 2.60
N ILE A 9 -3.88 11.96 2.79
CA ILE A 9 -4.90 12.57 3.65
C ILE A 9 -5.07 11.64 4.86
N ASP A 10 -4.70 12.10 6.05
CA ASP A 10 -4.93 11.37 7.30
C ASP A 10 -6.23 11.85 7.96
N TYR A 11 -7.29 11.04 7.84
CA TYR A 11 -8.62 11.36 8.37
C TYR A 11 -8.75 11.16 9.90
N HIS A 12 -7.70 10.65 10.57
CA HIS A 12 -7.70 10.40 12.01
C HIS A 12 -6.74 11.32 12.77
N GLN A 13 -5.87 12.07 12.08
CA GLN A 13 -4.86 12.97 12.69
C GLN A 13 -4.13 12.32 13.88
N ASP A 14 -3.45 11.19 13.64
CA ASP A 14 -2.66 10.55 14.69
C ASP A 14 -1.48 11.46 15.13
N SER A 15 -1.26 11.51 16.45
CA SER A 15 -0.18 12.27 17.08
C SER A 15 1.21 11.64 16.91
N LYS A 16 1.28 10.34 16.57
CA LYS A 16 2.55 9.65 16.32
C LYS A 16 3.14 10.05 14.96
N THR A 17 4.47 9.97 14.84
CA THR A 17 5.15 10.15 13.55
C THR A 17 4.51 9.25 12.48
N ARG A 18 4.10 9.87 11.36
CA ARG A 18 3.35 9.23 10.28
C ARG A 18 4.19 8.99 9.03
N PHE A 19 5.15 9.87 8.76
CA PHE A 19 5.84 9.96 7.47
C PHE A 19 7.36 9.94 7.65
N TRP A 20 8.02 9.12 6.83
CA TRP A 20 9.47 9.15 6.63
C TRP A 20 9.77 9.23 5.14
N ILE A 21 10.98 9.70 4.85
CA ILE A 21 11.53 9.81 3.51
C ILE A 21 12.96 9.28 3.52
N ASN A 22 13.41 8.70 2.42
CA ASN A 22 14.80 8.25 2.26
C ASN A 22 15.51 8.98 1.12
N SER A 23 16.70 8.51 0.73
CA SER A 23 17.51 9.08 -0.36
C SER A 23 17.42 8.28 -1.67
N GLY A 24 16.31 7.58 -1.90
CA GLY A 24 15.98 6.89 -3.13
C GLY A 24 16.10 5.37 -3.09
N THR A 25 16.42 4.74 -4.21
CA THR A 25 16.32 3.29 -4.38
C THR A 25 17.65 2.66 -4.81
N LYS A 26 17.76 1.35 -4.62
CA LYS A 26 18.86 0.52 -5.09
C LYS A 26 18.29 -0.80 -5.63
N LEU A 27 19.03 -1.47 -6.50
CA LEU A 27 18.74 -2.87 -6.81
C LEU A 27 18.86 -3.73 -5.55
N ALA A 28 17.97 -4.70 -5.40
CA ALA A 28 18.01 -5.65 -4.32
C ALA A 28 19.20 -6.61 -4.53
N THR A 29 20.27 -6.40 -3.77
CA THR A 29 21.44 -7.30 -3.72
C THR A 29 21.52 -8.07 -2.40
N GLU A 30 20.42 -8.09 -1.64
CA GLU A 30 20.34 -8.68 -0.31
C GLU A 30 20.22 -10.21 -0.38
N MET A 31 20.51 -10.93 0.71
CA MET A 31 20.40 -12.40 0.78
C MET A 31 18.96 -12.92 0.59
N VAL A 32 17.97 -12.04 0.66
CA VAL A 32 16.56 -12.34 0.41
C VAL A 32 16.35 -12.60 -1.09
N ASN A 33 15.52 -13.58 -1.42
CA ASN A 33 15.29 -14.03 -2.80
C ASN A 33 14.44 -13.04 -3.62
N TYR A 34 15.09 -11.96 -4.07
CA TYR A 34 14.51 -10.92 -4.91
C TYR A 34 14.63 -11.23 -6.41
N HIS A 35 13.72 -10.67 -7.20
CA HIS A 35 13.87 -10.62 -8.65
C HIS A 35 15.12 -9.78 -9.00
N PRO A 36 15.92 -10.13 -10.04
CA PRO A 36 17.15 -9.39 -10.37
C PRO A 36 16.95 -7.92 -10.72
N ASP A 37 15.74 -7.52 -11.13
CA ASP A 37 15.36 -6.14 -11.42
C ASP A 37 14.50 -5.51 -10.30
N ALA A 38 14.43 -6.14 -9.13
CA ALA A 38 13.71 -5.62 -7.98
C ALA A 38 14.48 -4.42 -7.41
N TYR A 39 13.76 -3.31 -7.25
CA TYR A 39 14.28 -2.13 -6.57
C TYR A 39 13.69 -2.03 -5.18
N ILE A 40 14.54 -1.74 -4.21
CA ILE A 40 14.16 -1.53 -2.81
C ILE A 40 14.63 -0.15 -2.34
N PRO A 41 13.98 0.43 -1.32
CA PRO A 41 14.44 1.69 -0.75
C PRO A 41 15.85 1.57 -0.14
N LYS A 42 16.67 2.61 -0.26
CA LYS A 42 17.89 2.76 0.55
C LYS A 42 17.51 2.89 2.04
N ASN A 43 18.27 2.25 2.93
CA ASN A 43 17.99 2.22 4.38
C ASN A 43 18.51 3.47 5.12
N CYS A 44 18.07 4.65 4.68
CA CYS A 44 18.47 5.95 5.23
C CYS A 44 17.22 6.80 5.51
N TRP A 45 16.35 6.26 6.36
CA TRP A 45 15.08 6.88 6.70
C TRP A 45 15.26 8.07 7.65
N ARG A 46 14.57 9.16 7.36
CA ARG A 46 14.41 10.31 8.26
C ARG A 46 12.98 10.85 8.19
N GLU A 47 12.59 11.65 9.16
CA GLU A 47 11.32 12.38 9.06
C GLU A 47 11.36 13.42 7.93
N LEU A 48 10.18 13.76 7.42
CA LEU A 48 10.02 14.82 6.43
C LEU A 48 10.28 16.18 7.08
N ASN A 49 10.95 17.07 6.36
CA ASN A 49 10.99 18.48 6.74
C ASN A 49 9.65 19.18 6.42
N ASN A 50 9.49 20.43 6.84
CA ASN A 50 8.22 21.14 6.66
C ASN A 50 7.81 21.28 5.18
N GLN A 51 8.75 21.55 4.27
CA GLN A 51 8.46 21.66 2.84
C GLN A 51 8.02 20.32 2.25
N GLU A 52 8.71 19.23 2.59
CA GLU A 52 8.35 17.88 2.16
C GLU A 52 6.99 17.45 2.72
N LYS A 53 6.69 17.80 3.98
CA LYS A 53 5.37 17.56 4.58
C LYS A 53 4.28 18.23 3.74
N ARG A 54 4.45 19.50 3.37
CA ARG A 54 3.50 20.21 2.48
C ARG A 54 3.33 19.51 1.13
N LEU A 55 4.44 19.09 0.51
CA LEU A 55 4.41 18.35 -0.76
C LEU A 55 3.68 17.00 -0.65
N ILE A 56 3.52 16.42 0.55
CA ILE A 56 2.84 15.15 0.75
C ILE A 56 1.43 15.32 1.34
N THR A 57 1.14 16.35 2.11
CA THR A 57 -0.13 16.42 2.88
C THR A 57 -1.02 17.60 2.52
N GLU A 58 -0.48 18.67 1.92
CA GLU A 58 -1.32 19.81 1.51
C GLU A 58 -2.03 19.46 0.20
N ILE A 59 -3.36 19.42 0.26
CA ILE A 59 -4.25 19.22 -0.89
C ILE A 59 -4.96 20.53 -1.23
N THR A 60 -5.22 20.74 -2.52
CA THR A 60 -6.07 21.84 -3.00
C THR A 60 -7.29 21.26 -3.71
N GLY A 61 -8.49 21.62 -3.26
CA GLY A 61 -9.73 21.10 -3.82
C GLY A 61 -10.15 19.75 -3.24
N GLU A 62 -11.02 19.06 -3.96
CA GLU A 62 -11.63 17.81 -3.51
C GLU A 62 -10.67 16.61 -3.60
N PRO A 63 -10.76 15.64 -2.68
CA PRO A 63 -9.97 14.41 -2.75
C PRO A 63 -10.22 13.58 -4.02
N ASP A 64 -9.21 13.50 -4.89
CA ASP A 64 -9.18 12.57 -6.04
C ASP A 64 -8.58 11.19 -5.68
N ARG A 65 -9.33 10.12 -5.92
CA ARG A 65 -8.93 8.72 -5.65
C ARG A 65 -7.69 8.25 -6.42
N SER A 66 -7.36 8.91 -7.53
CA SER A 66 -6.26 8.56 -8.44
C SER A 66 -4.96 9.32 -8.12
N LEU A 67 -5.06 10.42 -7.36
CA LEU A 67 -3.95 11.30 -6.99
C LEU A 67 -3.70 11.37 -5.49
N HIS A 68 -4.59 10.82 -4.67
CA HIS A 68 -4.48 10.87 -3.22
C HIS A 68 -4.57 9.48 -2.59
N ILE A 69 -3.92 9.36 -1.43
CA ILE A 69 -3.96 8.20 -0.54
C ILE A 69 -4.72 8.63 0.72
N GLY A 70 -5.82 7.97 1.05
CA GLY A 70 -6.54 8.21 2.30
C GLY A 70 -6.08 7.24 3.39
N ILE A 71 -5.84 7.72 4.61
CA ILE A 71 -5.64 6.89 5.80
C ILE A 71 -6.89 7.00 6.67
N VAL A 72 -7.48 5.86 6.99
CA VAL A 72 -8.74 5.76 7.73
C VAL A 72 -8.57 4.83 8.92
N LYS A 73 -9.30 5.10 9.99
CA LYS A 73 -9.40 4.19 11.13
C LYS A 73 -10.71 3.43 11.07
N LEU A 74 -10.63 2.11 11.20
CA LEU A 74 -11.83 1.30 11.17
C LEU A 74 -12.68 1.52 12.43
N PRO A 75 -14.02 1.49 12.29
CA PRO A 75 -14.92 1.46 13.43
C PRO A 75 -14.56 0.36 14.44
N LYS A 76 -14.56 0.70 15.73
CA LYS A 76 -14.22 -0.24 16.82
C LYS A 76 -15.02 -1.54 16.75
N GLN A 77 -16.30 -1.48 16.36
CA GLN A 77 -17.16 -2.65 16.23
C GLN A 77 -16.64 -3.69 15.23
N ILE A 78 -16.03 -3.27 14.12
CA ILE A 78 -15.42 -4.16 13.13
C ILE A 78 -14.14 -4.78 13.71
N LEU A 79 -13.31 -3.95 14.35
CA LEU A 79 -12.05 -4.39 14.96
C LEU A 79 -12.27 -5.39 16.09
N THR A 80 -13.31 -5.21 16.90
CA THR A 80 -13.71 -6.15 17.95
C THR A 80 -14.04 -7.51 17.37
N LEU A 81 -14.77 -7.58 16.25
CA LEU A 81 -15.12 -8.85 15.61
C LEU A 81 -13.88 -9.57 15.06
N PHE A 82 -12.97 -8.86 14.38
CA PHE A 82 -11.70 -9.45 13.95
C PHE A 82 -10.84 -9.95 15.12
N THR A 83 -10.84 -9.22 16.24
CA THR A 83 -10.14 -9.63 17.46
C THR A 83 -10.76 -10.90 18.05
N GLN A 84 -12.10 -10.97 18.13
CA GLN A 84 -12.84 -12.13 18.63
C GLN A 84 -12.68 -13.36 17.74
N ALA A 85 -12.59 -13.17 16.42
CA ALA A 85 -12.27 -14.23 15.46
C ALA A 85 -10.82 -14.74 15.60
N GLY A 86 -9.99 -14.08 16.40
CA GLY A 86 -8.60 -14.48 16.65
C GLY A 86 -7.64 -14.12 15.53
N VAL A 87 -7.97 -13.14 14.67
CA VAL A 87 -7.14 -12.74 13.52
C VAL A 87 -5.72 -12.36 13.94
N GLY A 88 -5.54 -11.69 15.08
CA GLY A 88 -4.20 -11.33 15.59
C GLY A 88 -3.31 -12.52 15.98
N PHE A 89 -3.83 -13.75 15.99
CA PHE A 89 -3.09 -14.98 16.28
C PHE A 89 -2.76 -15.81 15.03
N ILE A 90 -3.07 -15.30 13.84
CA ILE A 90 -2.66 -15.95 12.58
C ILE A 90 -1.14 -15.92 12.45
N ASN A 91 -0.53 -17.10 12.31
CA ASN A 91 0.90 -17.24 12.02
C ASN A 91 1.17 -18.14 10.82
N SER A 92 0.12 -18.68 10.18
CA SER A 92 0.23 -19.59 9.06
C SER A 92 -0.94 -19.43 8.09
N PRO A 93 -0.78 -19.82 6.81
CA PRO A 93 -1.90 -19.91 5.87
C PRO A 93 -3.04 -20.83 6.36
N GLN A 94 -2.71 -21.88 7.13
CA GLN A 94 -3.70 -22.79 7.71
C GLN A 94 -4.57 -22.08 8.76
N ASP A 95 -3.99 -21.15 9.54
CA ASP A 95 -4.76 -20.32 10.47
C ASP A 95 -5.75 -19.41 9.73
N CYS A 96 -5.34 -18.83 8.59
CA CYS A 96 -6.24 -18.04 7.76
C CYS A 96 -7.46 -18.85 7.33
N GLN A 97 -7.25 -20.08 6.83
CA GLN A 97 -8.33 -20.96 6.38
C GLN A 97 -9.27 -21.36 7.54
N ARG A 98 -8.71 -21.67 8.71
CA ARG A 98 -9.51 -22.01 9.89
C ARG A 98 -10.33 -20.83 10.38
N ILE A 99 -9.77 -19.62 10.40
CA ILE A 99 -10.46 -18.41 10.87
C ILE A 99 -11.52 -17.98 9.86
N SER A 100 -11.26 -18.09 8.54
CA SER A 100 -12.22 -17.67 7.52
C SER A 100 -13.55 -18.44 7.55
N GLN A 101 -13.57 -19.61 8.20
CA GLN A 101 -14.76 -20.44 8.37
C GLN A 101 -15.55 -20.13 9.65
N GLN A 102 -15.02 -19.27 10.55
CA GLN A 102 -15.70 -18.96 11.80
C GLN A 102 -16.86 -17.98 11.57
N PRO A 103 -18.03 -18.18 12.21
CA PRO A 103 -19.16 -17.25 12.10
C PRO A 103 -18.79 -15.80 12.50
N VAL A 104 -17.93 -15.63 13.50
CA VAL A 104 -17.48 -14.29 13.95
C VAL A 104 -16.64 -13.59 12.88
N TYR A 105 -15.82 -14.35 12.13
CA TYR A 105 -15.07 -13.79 11.01
C TYR A 105 -15.99 -13.38 9.86
N ILE A 106 -16.98 -14.21 9.53
CA ILE A 106 -17.99 -13.90 8.51
C ILE A 106 -18.72 -12.60 8.89
N GLN A 107 -19.14 -12.47 10.15
CA GLN A 107 -19.75 -11.26 10.68
C GLN A 107 -18.81 -10.04 10.60
N ALA A 108 -17.50 -10.22 10.87
CA ALA A 108 -16.51 -9.15 10.71
C ALA A 108 -16.43 -8.67 9.25
N MET A 109 -16.46 -9.61 8.30
CA MET A 109 -16.43 -9.31 6.87
C MET A 109 -17.72 -8.63 6.40
N GLU A 110 -18.88 -9.02 6.90
CA GLU A 110 -20.17 -8.35 6.62
C GLU A 110 -20.15 -6.90 7.10
N ARG A 111 -19.72 -6.66 8.35
CA ARG A 111 -19.59 -5.30 8.89
C ARG A 111 -18.55 -4.46 8.15
N LEU A 112 -17.47 -5.10 7.69
CA LEU A 112 -16.48 -4.43 6.86
C LEU A 112 -17.06 -4.06 5.49
N ALA A 113 -17.84 -4.93 4.87
CA ALA A 113 -18.52 -4.65 3.62
C ALA A 113 -19.53 -3.50 3.77
N GLU A 114 -20.33 -3.48 4.83
CA GLU A 114 -21.24 -2.36 5.16
C GLU A 114 -20.50 -1.03 5.30
N TYR A 115 -19.27 -1.04 5.82
CA TYR A 115 -18.43 0.16 5.96
C TYR A 115 -17.82 0.62 4.62
N ILE A 116 -17.44 -0.32 3.75
CA ILE A 116 -16.79 -0.03 2.46
C ILE A 116 -17.80 0.31 1.37
N LEU A 117 -18.99 -0.27 1.38
CA LEU A 117 -19.99 -0.09 0.32
C LEU A 117 -20.32 1.40 0.06
N PRO A 118 -20.51 2.26 1.07
CA PRO A 118 -20.71 3.70 0.84
C PRO A 118 -19.50 4.41 0.23
N LEU A 119 -18.32 3.80 0.22
CA LEU A 119 -17.12 4.33 -0.43
C LEU A 119 -17.00 3.84 -1.88
N SER A 120 -17.74 2.80 -2.27
CA SER A 120 -17.70 2.30 -3.65
C SER A 120 -18.41 3.26 -4.59
N LEU A 121 -17.81 3.48 -5.76
CA LEU A 121 -18.46 4.17 -6.87
C LEU A 121 -19.35 3.20 -7.67
N ASP A 122 -19.00 1.92 -7.68
CA ASP A 122 -19.71 0.86 -8.41
C ASP A 122 -19.82 -0.40 -7.52
N ASP A 123 -21.03 -0.85 -7.20
CA ASP A 123 -21.27 -1.95 -6.23
C ASP A 123 -20.71 -3.31 -6.69
N ASP A 124 -20.69 -3.57 -8.00
CA ASP A 124 -20.20 -4.83 -8.58
C ASP A 124 -18.65 -4.90 -8.73
N SER A 125 -17.92 -3.86 -8.32
CA SER A 125 -16.47 -3.75 -8.54
C SER A 125 -15.60 -4.26 -7.37
N LEU A 126 -16.21 -4.56 -6.22
CA LEU A 126 -15.46 -4.91 -5.01
C LEU A 126 -14.92 -6.35 -5.06
N VAL A 127 -13.60 -6.47 -5.13
CA VAL A 127 -12.88 -7.76 -5.09
C VAL A 127 -12.10 -7.87 -3.79
N CYS A 128 -12.58 -8.69 -2.87
CA CYS A 128 -11.82 -9.07 -1.68
C CYS A 128 -10.73 -10.07 -2.06
N ARG A 129 -9.49 -9.74 -1.73
CA ARG A 129 -8.31 -10.60 -1.98
C ARG A 129 -7.94 -11.46 -0.78
N GLY A 130 -8.64 -11.27 0.34
CA GLY A 130 -8.45 -12.04 1.57
C GLY A 130 -7.35 -11.50 2.47
N ILE A 131 -6.97 -12.33 3.44
CA ILE A 131 -5.91 -12.05 4.42
C ILE A 131 -4.57 -12.52 3.87
N TYR A 132 -3.59 -11.63 3.94
CA TYR A 132 -2.21 -11.87 3.60
C TYR A 132 -1.33 -11.86 4.83
N LEU A 133 -0.31 -12.72 4.82
CA LEU A 133 0.67 -12.88 5.87
C LEU A 133 2.06 -12.72 5.25
N ASN A 134 2.79 -11.68 5.64
CA ASN A 134 4.17 -11.50 5.24
C ASN A 134 5.12 -11.73 6.41
N PRO A 135 6.33 -12.28 6.15
CA PRO A 135 7.38 -12.35 7.16
C PRO A 135 7.77 -10.95 7.70
N PRO A 136 8.17 -10.85 8.97
CA PRO A 136 8.79 -9.64 9.50
C PRO A 136 10.18 -9.39 8.89
N GLY A 137 10.66 -8.15 8.99
CA GLY A 137 12.03 -7.79 8.65
C GLY A 137 12.33 -7.60 7.16
N LEU A 138 11.33 -7.42 6.30
CA LEU A 138 11.52 -7.25 4.87
C LEU A 138 11.38 -5.79 4.42
N ALA A 139 12.32 -5.33 3.61
CA ALA A 139 12.32 -3.99 3.01
C ALA A 139 11.10 -3.75 2.12
N THR A 140 10.64 -4.80 1.44
CA THR A 140 9.43 -4.84 0.62
C THR A 140 8.82 -6.22 0.73
N VAL A 141 7.50 -6.36 0.62
CA VAL A 141 6.81 -7.61 1.01
C VAL A 141 6.09 -8.32 -0.12
N THR A 142 5.88 -7.68 -1.28
CA THR A 142 5.15 -8.35 -2.37
C THR A 142 5.96 -9.50 -2.97
N TRP A 143 5.35 -10.69 -2.93
CA TRP A 143 5.88 -11.94 -3.43
C TRP A 143 5.19 -12.35 -4.73
N ASP A 144 5.97 -12.57 -5.78
CA ASP A 144 5.50 -13.21 -7.01
C ASP A 144 5.55 -14.73 -6.83
N GLN A 145 4.37 -15.36 -6.77
CA GLN A 145 4.24 -16.81 -6.62
C GLN A 145 4.75 -17.59 -7.84
N GLN A 146 4.66 -17.03 -9.05
CA GLN A 146 5.10 -17.70 -10.27
C GLN A 146 6.61 -17.68 -10.38
N ALA A 147 7.23 -16.53 -10.11
CA ALA A 147 8.68 -16.38 -10.12
C ALA A 147 9.34 -16.92 -8.83
N ASN A 148 8.56 -17.17 -7.78
CA ASN A 148 9.02 -17.54 -6.44
C ASN A 148 10.06 -16.54 -5.90
N LYS A 149 9.77 -15.24 -6.05
CA LYS A 149 10.68 -14.13 -5.71
C LYS A 149 9.94 -12.89 -5.23
N TYR A 150 10.59 -12.08 -4.40
CA TYR A 150 10.10 -10.74 -4.08
C TYR A 150 10.36 -9.78 -5.25
N ILE A 151 9.40 -8.93 -5.58
CA ILE A 151 9.49 -8.04 -6.77
C ILE A 151 9.93 -6.61 -6.45
N GLY A 152 9.98 -6.25 -5.15
CA GLY A 152 10.30 -4.89 -4.73
C GLY A 152 9.21 -3.89 -5.11
N LEU A 153 9.57 -2.60 -5.08
CA LEU A 153 8.68 -1.52 -5.50
C LEU A 153 8.10 -1.79 -6.89
N HIS A 154 6.78 -1.66 -7.05
CA HIS A 154 6.07 -2.04 -8.27
C HIS A 154 4.82 -1.19 -8.50
N PHE A 155 4.30 -1.25 -9.73
CA PHE A 155 2.90 -0.94 -9.99
C PHE A 155 2.09 -2.25 -9.87
N ASP A 156 0.88 -2.17 -9.35
CA ASP A 156 -0.09 -3.24 -9.61
C ASP A 156 -0.41 -3.28 -11.12
N SER A 157 -1.01 -4.37 -11.62
CA SER A 157 -1.45 -4.49 -13.02
C SER A 157 -2.66 -5.41 -13.18
N TRP A 158 -3.60 -5.33 -12.25
CA TRP A 158 -4.81 -6.14 -12.22
C TRP A 158 -5.82 -5.73 -13.29
N ASP A 159 -6.00 -4.42 -13.50
CA ASP A 159 -6.92 -3.90 -14.53
C ASP A 159 -6.30 -3.87 -15.93
N ARG A 160 -4.97 -3.97 -16.01
CA ARG A 160 -4.20 -4.00 -17.27
C ARG A 160 -4.45 -2.80 -18.19
N LEU A 161 -4.84 -1.66 -17.62
CA LEU A 161 -5.00 -0.42 -18.38
C LEU A 161 -3.66 0.11 -18.91
N PRO A 162 -3.67 0.78 -20.07
CA PRO A 162 -2.51 1.50 -20.58
C PRO A 162 -2.11 2.64 -19.62
N ILE A 163 -0.87 3.13 -19.73
CA ILE A 163 -0.27 4.11 -18.80
C ILE A 163 -1.14 5.36 -18.68
N GLU A 164 -1.67 5.83 -19.80
CA GLU A 164 -2.49 7.03 -19.95
C GLU A 164 -3.81 6.91 -19.18
N GLU A 165 -4.33 5.70 -18.99
CA GLU A 165 -5.62 5.42 -18.36
C GLU A 165 -5.47 4.89 -16.93
N ARG A 166 -4.26 4.74 -16.39
CA ARG A 166 -4.06 4.20 -15.02
C ARG A 166 -4.68 5.04 -13.90
N HIS A 167 -4.97 6.30 -14.16
CA HIS A 167 -5.75 7.14 -13.24
C HIS A 167 -7.21 6.67 -13.11
N LEU A 168 -7.73 5.91 -14.09
CA LEU A 168 -9.07 5.33 -14.08
C LEU A 168 -9.13 3.95 -13.41
N SER A 169 -7.98 3.28 -13.22
CA SER A 169 -7.90 1.97 -12.59
C SER A 169 -8.54 1.94 -11.20
N SER A 170 -8.99 0.75 -10.80
CA SER A 170 -9.35 0.45 -9.43
C SER A 170 -8.22 0.85 -8.46
N ASN A 171 -8.60 1.35 -7.29
CA ASN A 171 -7.71 1.52 -6.16
C ASN A 171 -7.95 0.40 -5.15
N ARG A 172 -7.18 0.38 -4.07
CA ARG A 172 -7.34 -0.64 -3.03
C ARG A 172 -7.37 -0.05 -1.65
N ILE A 173 -8.23 -0.62 -0.80
CA ILE A 173 -8.15 -0.46 0.64
C ILE A 173 -7.33 -1.61 1.23
N CYS A 174 -6.39 -1.29 2.10
CA CYS A 174 -5.51 -2.25 2.74
C CYS A 174 -5.46 -2.03 4.25
N LEU A 175 -6.06 -2.97 4.98
CA LEU A 175 -6.26 -2.91 6.43
C LEU A 175 -5.07 -3.54 7.14
N ASN A 176 -4.51 -2.87 8.14
CA ASN A 176 -3.59 -3.50 9.08
C ASN A 176 -4.38 -4.27 10.14
N LEU A 177 -4.39 -5.59 10.04
CA LEU A 177 -5.01 -6.50 11.02
C LEU A 177 -3.97 -7.10 11.98
N GLY A 178 -2.70 -6.74 11.81
CA GLY A 178 -1.60 -7.21 12.65
C GLY A 178 -1.54 -6.51 14.01
N LYS A 179 -0.60 -6.96 14.84
CA LYS A 179 -0.35 -6.43 16.18
C LYS A 179 0.56 -5.20 16.19
N GLU A 180 1.29 -4.98 15.09
CA GLU A 180 2.30 -3.94 14.95
C GLU A 180 1.98 -3.04 13.77
N ASP A 181 2.61 -1.87 13.76
CA ASP A 181 2.53 -0.93 12.65
C ASP A 181 3.03 -1.59 11.35
N ARG A 182 2.32 -1.35 10.25
CA ARG A 182 2.80 -1.69 8.91
C ARG A 182 3.07 -0.41 8.15
N TYR A 183 3.89 -0.51 7.13
CA TYR A 183 4.26 0.65 6.34
C TYR A 183 3.86 0.49 4.88
N LEU A 184 3.25 1.53 4.31
CA LEU A 184 3.13 1.70 2.86
C LEU A 184 4.35 2.47 2.37
N LEU A 185 5.05 1.90 1.39
CA LEU A 185 6.11 2.57 0.65
C LEU A 185 5.55 3.06 -0.68
N PHE A 186 5.87 4.28 -1.09
CA PHE A 186 5.51 4.75 -2.42
C PHE A 186 6.44 5.85 -2.96
N ILE A 187 6.49 5.95 -4.29
CA ILE A 187 7.00 7.13 -5.01
C ILE A 187 5.81 8.05 -5.24
N ASN A 188 5.93 9.34 -4.91
CA ASN A 188 4.81 10.27 -4.99
C ASN A 188 4.54 10.80 -6.41
N LEU A 189 4.79 9.99 -7.44
CA LEU A 189 4.49 10.32 -8.83
C LEU A 189 3.51 9.29 -9.40
N SER A 190 2.54 9.78 -10.18
CA SER A 190 1.65 8.89 -10.94
C SER A 190 2.38 8.21 -12.09
N ALA A 191 1.81 7.12 -12.62
CA ALA A 191 2.34 6.43 -13.79
C ALA A 191 2.51 7.40 -14.98
N LEU A 192 1.52 8.28 -15.19
CA LEU A 192 1.58 9.29 -16.25
C LEU A 192 2.67 10.35 -16.01
N ALA A 193 2.88 10.78 -14.76
CA ALA A 193 3.95 11.72 -14.41
C ALA A 193 5.34 11.09 -14.57
N ILE A 194 5.49 9.79 -14.27
CA ILE A 194 6.74 9.07 -14.52
C ILE A 194 6.96 8.90 -16.03
N TRP A 195 5.90 8.60 -16.78
CA TRP A 195 5.95 8.46 -18.22
C TRP A 195 6.37 9.74 -18.93
N SER A 196 5.91 10.91 -18.49
CA SER A 196 6.32 12.18 -19.09
C SER A 196 7.84 12.43 -18.98
N LEU A 197 8.50 11.88 -17.96
CA LEU A 197 9.94 12.00 -17.74
C LEU A 197 10.78 11.01 -18.55
N ILE A 198 10.28 9.79 -18.78
CA ILE A 198 11.06 8.65 -19.30
C ILE A 198 10.63 8.19 -20.71
N GLN A 199 9.38 8.44 -21.12
CA GLN A 199 8.83 8.15 -22.45
C GLN A 199 8.90 6.66 -22.87
N ILE A 200 8.64 5.73 -21.94
CA ILE A 200 8.65 4.27 -22.17
C ILE A 200 7.23 3.70 -22.29
N LYS A 201 7.01 2.76 -23.20
CA LYS A 201 5.68 2.28 -23.60
C LYS A 201 4.99 1.28 -22.66
N THR A 202 5.73 0.56 -21.81
CA THR A 202 5.14 -0.49 -20.95
C THR A 202 5.38 -0.20 -19.48
N ILE A 203 4.43 -0.58 -18.62
CA ILE A 203 4.48 -0.24 -17.19
C ILE A 203 5.67 -0.87 -16.45
N ASN A 204 5.98 -2.14 -16.73
CA ASN A 204 7.08 -2.85 -16.08
C ASN A 204 8.42 -2.21 -16.45
N SER A 205 8.60 -1.88 -17.73
CA SER A 205 9.79 -1.17 -18.19
C SER A 205 9.82 0.27 -17.71
N LEU A 206 8.66 0.93 -17.54
CA LEU A 206 8.56 2.30 -17.04
C LEU A 206 9.13 2.41 -15.62
N LYS A 207 8.73 1.51 -14.72
CA LYS A 207 9.26 1.44 -13.35
C LYS A 207 10.78 1.28 -13.36
N ASN A 208 11.29 0.26 -14.07
CA ASN A 208 12.73 -0.03 -14.11
C ASN A 208 13.52 1.15 -14.68
N ALA A 209 13.08 1.71 -15.80
CA ALA A 209 13.75 2.84 -16.46
C ALA A 209 13.74 4.10 -15.57
N PHE A 210 12.64 4.38 -14.88
CA PHE A 210 12.56 5.50 -13.94
C PHE A 210 13.52 5.33 -12.76
N LEU A 211 13.51 4.18 -12.08
CA LEU A 211 14.34 3.95 -10.89
C LEU A 211 15.84 3.88 -11.25
N GLN A 212 16.17 3.46 -12.48
CA GLN A 212 17.53 3.51 -13.00
C GLN A 212 17.98 4.94 -13.34
N ALA A 213 17.12 5.75 -13.96
CA ALA A 213 17.46 7.12 -14.36
C ALA A 213 17.43 8.10 -13.18
N TYR A 214 16.60 7.84 -12.17
CA TYR A 214 16.41 8.67 -10.98
C TYR A 214 16.61 7.87 -9.69
N PRO A 215 17.80 7.28 -9.46
CA PRO A 215 18.06 6.41 -8.30
C PRO A 215 17.99 7.16 -6.96
N ASP A 216 18.10 8.50 -6.99
CA ASP A 216 18.00 9.37 -5.82
C ASP A 216 16.62 10.03 -5.67
N TYR A 217 15.62 9.65 -6.49
CA TYR A 217 14.24 10.07 -6.26
C TYR A 217 13.72 9.37 -5.00
N PRO A 218 13.28 10.13 -3.98
CA PRO A 218 12.99 9.58 -2.66
C PRO A 218 11.76 8.67 -2.66
N VAL A 219 11.80 7.66 -1.79
CA VAL A 219 10.64 6.85 -1.41
C VAL A 219 10.04 7.43 -0.13
N ILE A 220 8.71 7.55 -0.11
CA ILE A 220 7.95 7.92 1.08
C ILE A 220 7.52 6.65 1.80
N LYS A 221 7.69 6.63 3.12
CA LYS A 221 7.22 5.57 4.02
C LYS A 221 6.12 6.13 4.93
N VAL A 222 4.94 5.52 4.87
CA VAL A 222 3.75 5.94 5.62
C VAL A 222 3.37 4.87 6.62
N ARG A 223 3.26 5.22 7.90
CA ARG A 223 2.81 4.31 8.94
C ARG A 223 1.32 4.05 8.83
N ILE A 224 0.92 2.81 9.08
CA ILE A 224 -0.47 2.35 9.17
C ILE A 224 -0.56 1.52 10.45
N ALA A 225 -1.21 2.07 11.47
CA ALA A 225 -1.34 1.44 12.78
C ALA A 225 -2.28 0.24 12.74
N PRO A 226 -2.20 -0.70 13.72
CA PRO A 226 -3.23 -1.72 13.90
C PRO A 226 -4.65 -1.12 13.92
N GLY A 227 -5.52 -1.66 13.07
CA GLY A 227 -6.89 -1.18 12.89
C GLY A 227 -7.05 0.08 12.02
N GLU A 228 -5.97 0.59 11.43
CA GLU A 228 -6.03 1.56 10.33
C GLU A 228 -6.02 0.83 8.97
N ALA A 229 -6.47 1.55 7.94
CA ALA A 229 -6.30 1.17 6.55
C ALA A 229 -5.83 2.35 5.73
N TYR A 230 -5.16 2.08 4.61
CA TYR A 230 -5.02 3.06 3.53
C TYR A 230 -5.94 2.72 2.36
N ILE A 231 -6.41 3.73 1.64
CA ILE A 231 -7.01 3.63 0.31
C ILE A 231 -6.01 4.28 -0.66
N ALA A 232 -5.46 3.53 -1.60
CA ALA A 232 -4.38 4.00 -2.48
C ALA A 232 -4.55 3.54 -3.93
N PRO A 233 -4.20 4.39 -4.93
CA PRO A 233 -4.27 4.04 -6.34
C PRO A 233 -3.02 3.24 -6.77
N THR A 234 -2.89 2.02 -6.27
CA THR A 234 -1.68 1.19 -6.43
C THR A 234 -1.40 0.71 -7.85
N GLU A 235 -2.39 0.81 -8.74
CA GLU A 235 -2.23 0.69 -10.19
C GLU A 235 -1.55 1.93 -10.79
N ASN A 236 -1.72 3.10 -10.18
CA ASN A 236 -1.23 4.38 -10.71
C ASN A 236 0.06 4.88 -10.05
N ILE A 237 0.62 4.18 -9.05
CA ILE A 237 1.83 4.61 -8.34
C ILE A 237 2.80 3.44 -8.11
N ILE A 238 4.10 3.73 -8.09
CA ILE A 238 5.11 2.76 -7.64
C ILE A 238 4.99 2.64 -6.12
N HIS A 239 4.78 1.43 -5.62
CA HIS A 239 4.56 1.17 -4.19
C HIS A 239 5.00 -0.24 -3.77
N ASP A 240 5.02 -0.48 -2.45
CA ASP A 240 5.03 -1.82 -1.82
C ASP A 240 4.62 -1.68 -0.34
N GLY A 241 4.39 -2.79 0.36
CA GLY A 241 4.39 -2.81 1.83
C GLY A 241 5.81 -2.96 2.38
N CYS A 242 6.00 -2.62 3.65
CA CYS A 242 7.26 -2.81 4.37
C CYS A 242 7.02 -3.37 5.76
N SER A 243 7.80 -4.39 6.11
CA SER A 243 7.79 -5.06 7.41
C SER A 243 9.13 -4.92 8.15
N LEU A 244 10.01 -4.01 7.71
CA LEU A 244 11.16 -3.58 8.49
C LEU A 244 10.69 -3.11 9.88
N ASP A 245 11.49 -3.40 10.90
CA ASP A 245 11.25 -3.07 12.30
C ASP A 245 10.12 -3.87 12.99
N ARG A 246 9.49 -4.82 12.29
CA ARG A 246 8.50 -5.72 12.88
C ARG A 246 9.13 -6.97 13.50
N TYR A 247 8.48 -7.49 14.53
CA TYR A 247 8.81 -8.79 15.14
C TYR A 247 7.78 -9.87 14.82
N SER A 248 6.51 -9.49 14.68
CA SER A 248 5.42 -10.36 14.25
C SER A 248 5.12 -10.23 12.76
N CYS A 249 4.50 -11.27 12.20
CA CYS A 249 4.07 -11.28 10.81
C CYS A 249 3.23 -10.05 10.46
N ASP A 250 3.42 -9.51 9.26
CA ASP A 250 2.60 -8.44 8.69
C ASP A 250 1.30 -9.03 8.14
N LEU A 251 0.25 -8.89 8.95
CA LEU A 251 -1.09 -9.38 8.68
C LEU A 251 -1.97 -8.25 8.16
N HIS A 252 -2.47 -8.39 6.95
CA HIS A 252 -3.29 -7.37 6.33
C HIS A 252 -4.37 -7.96 5.43
N LEU A 253 -5.45 -7.22 5.25
CA LEU A 253 -6.55 -7.58 4.35
C LEU A 253 -6.65 -6.55 3.24
N THR A 254 -6.82 -7.00 2.00
CA THR A 254 -6.97 -6.10 0.84
C THR A 254 -8.31 -6.30 0.14
N ILE A 255 -8.96 -5.18 -0.17
CA ILE A 255 -10.15 -5.13 -1.01
C ILE A 255 -9.86 -4.10 -2.11
N ARG A 256 -10.18 -4.48 -3.35
CA ARG A 256 -9.97 -3.66 -4.53
C ARG A 256 -11.31 -3.23 -5.13
N GLY A 257 -11.38 -2.04 -5.69
CA GLY A 257 -12.55 -1.53 -6.40
C GLY A 257 -12.36 -0.07 -6.78
N HIS A 258 -13.44 0.61 -7.12
CA HIS A 258 -13.42 2.05 -7.38
C HIS A 258 -13.88 2.79 -6.13
N LEU A 259 -12.94 3.01 -5.19
CA LEU A 259 -13.26 3.60 -3.89
C LEU A 259 -13.01 5.11 -3.89
N ARG A 260 -13.98 5.90 -3.44
CA ARG A 260 -13.74 7.29 -3.04
C ARG A 260 -13.01 7.34 -1.70
N LEU A 261 -12.31 8.45 -1.47
CA LEU A 261 -11.78 8.76 -0.15
C LEU A 261 -12.94 9.29 0.73
N PRO A 262 -12.97 8.99 2.05
CA PRO A 262 -14.07 9.42 2.92
C PRO A 262 -14.23 10.93 3.08
#